data_AF-A0A7Z9J0G3-F1
#
_entry.id   AF-A0A7Z9J0G3-F1
#
_cell.length_a   1.000
_cell.length_b   1.000
_cell.length_c   1.000
_cell.angle_alpha   90.00
_cell.angle_beta   90.00
_cell.angle_gamma   90.00
#
_symmetry.space_group_name_H-M   'P 1'
#
loop_
_entity.id
_entity.type
_entity.pdbx_description
1 polymer ?
#
loop_
_entity_poly.entity_id
_entity_poly.type
_entity_poly.pdbx_seq_one_letter_code
_entity_poly.pdbx_strand_id
1 'polypeptide(L)' 'MKDHSTYETPIKFRPDYEWPASDAEADCPRCGNPLMVNENRPEYMGKPWWCGDCRWQFTNDEIS' A
#
# COMPACT_ATOMS: atom_id res chain seq x y z
N MET A 1 -20.13 16.12 -20.13
CA MET A 1 -19.03 15.21 -19.77
C MET A 1 -19.70 14.04 -19.07
N LYS A 2 -19.51 12.80 -19.56
CA LYS A 2 -20.17 11.63 -18.98
C LYS A 2 -19.22 11.07 -17.93
N ASP A 3 -19.58 11.24 -16.66
CA ASP A 3 -18.93 10.61 -15.53
C ASP A 3 -19.03 9.09 -15.69
N HIS A 4 -17.96 8.47 -16.17
CA HIS A 4 -17.84 7.01 -16.24
C HIS A 4 -17.36 6.48 -14.88
N SER A 5 -18.15 6.68 -13.83
CA SER A 5 -17.98 5.95 -12.57
C SER A 5 -18.89 4.73 -12.61
N THR A 6 -18.45 3.65 -13.27
CA THR A 6 -19.20 2.39 -13.41
C THR A 6 -19.11 1.48 -12.18
N TYR A 7 -18.82 2.02 -10.99
CA TYR A 7 -18.87 1.24 -9.76
C TYR A 7 -19.45 2.11 -8.63
N GLU A 8 -20.69 1.82 -8.21
CA GLU A 8 -21.42 2.50 -7.12
C GLU A 8 -20.82 2.23 -5.73
N THR A 9 -19.74 1.45 -5.66
CA THR A 9 -19.01 1.17 -4.43
C THR A 9 -17.52 1.03 -4.79
N PRO A 10 -16.60 1.78 -4.16
CA PRO A 10 -15.18 1.56 -4.39
C PRO A 10 -14.83 0.15 -3.91
N ILE A 11 -14.59 -0.76 -4.85
CA ILE A 11 -14.16 -2.13 -4.57
C ILE A 11 -12.72 -2.02 -4.06
N LYS A 12 -12.51 -1.81 -2.76
CA LYS A 12 -11.20 -1.99 -2.15
C LYS A 12 -10.82 -3.45 -2.30
N PHE A 13 -9.80 -3.74 -3.10
CA PHE A 13 -9.21 -5.07 -3.19
C PHE A 13 -8.47 -5.34 -1.86
N ARG A 14 -9.20 -5.88 -0.87
CA ARG A 14 -8.84 -6.07 0.55
C ARG A 14 -8.89 -4.79 1.41
N PRO A 15 -10.00 -4.55 2.12
CA PRO A 15 -10.19 -3.35 2.93
C PRO A 15 -9.39 -3.33 4.26
N ASP A 16 -8.77 -4.45 4.66
CA ASP A 16 -8.29 -4.66 6.04
C ASP A 16 -6.77 -4.49 6.23
N TYR A 17 -6.04 -3.94 5.25
CA TYR A 17 -4.62 -3.67 5.48
C TYR A 17 -4.45 -2.50 6.45
N GLU A 18 -3.75 -2.76 7.55
CA GLU A 18 -3.32 -1.71 8.47
C GLU A 18 -2.26 -0.84 7.77
N TRP A 19 -2.60 0.43 7.59
CA TRP A 19 -1.63 1.41 7.14
C TRP A 19 -0.73 1.80 8.31
N PRO A 20 0.59 1.81 8.12
CA PRO A 20 1.49 2.29 9.14
C PRO A 20 1.31 3.80 9.33
N ALA A 21 1.79 4.30 10.46
CA ALA A 21 1.81 5.74 10.71
C ALA A 21 2.69 6.46 9.67
N SER A 22 2.44 7.76 9.46
CA SER A 22 3.18 8.56 8.47
C SER A 22 4.68 8.68 8.76
N ASP A 23 5.07 8.47 10.01
CA ASP A 23 6.44 8.47 10.53
C ASP A 23 7.00 7.05 10.74
N ALA A 24 6.28 6.03 10.30
CA ALA A 24 6.74 4.65 10.44
C ALA A 24 7.91 4.36 9.49
N GLU A 25 8.94 3.71 10.04
CA GLU A 25 10.10 3.23 9.30
C GLU A 25 10.11 1.71 9.33
N ALA A 26 10.40 1.08 8.19
CA ALA A 26 10.54 -0.35 8.07
C ALA A 26 11.55 -0.69 6.98
N ASP A 27 12.25 -1.82 7.14
CA ASP A 27 13.20 -2.32 6.17
C ASP A 27 12.59 -3.44 5.32
N CYS A 28 13.00 -3.50 4.06
CA CYS A 28 12.54 -4.52 3.13
C CYS A 28 13.03 -5.90 3.58
N PRO A 29 12.16 -6.89 3.81
CA PRO A 29 12.55 -8.23 4.28
C PRO A 29 13.39 -9.00 3.24
N ARG A 30 13.43 -8.52 1.99
CA ARG A 30 14.18 -9.16 0.89
C ARG A 30 15.56 -8.59 0.65
N CYS A 31 15.76 -7.28 0.86
CA CYS A 31 17.02 -6.61 0.52
C CYS A 31 17.58 -5.70 1.62
N GLY A 32 16.85 -5.51 2.73
CA GLY A 32 17.27 -4.67 3.86
C GLY A 32 17.26 -3.16 3.60
N ASN A 33 16.77 -2.71 2.44
CA ASN A 33 16.64 -1.28 2.15
C ASN A 33 15.38 -0.69 2.78
N PRO A 34 15.38 0.60 3.14
CA PRO A 34 14.21 1.25 3.73
C PRO A 34 13.01 1.21 2.77
N LEU A 35 11.86 0.87 3.31
CA LEU A 35 10.58 0.87 2.61
C LEU A 35 9.97 2.26 2.61
N MET A 36 9.25 2.58 1.53
CA MET A 36 8.44 3.79 1.44
C MET A 36 6.99 3.47 1.79
N VAL A 37 6.36 4.33 2.58
CA VAL A 37 4.93 4.25 2.88
C VAL A 37 4.14 4.83 1.70
N ASN A 38 3.26 4.03 1.11
CA ASN A 38 2.29 4.49 0.13
C ASN A 38 1.22 5.36 0.80
N GLU A 39 0.60 6.26 0.07
CA GLU A 39 -0.49 7.06 0.64
C GLU A 39 -1.77 6.22 0.82
N ASN A 40 -2.42 6.33 1.98
CA ASN A 40 -3.67 5.65 2.29
C ASN A 40 -4.87 6.33 1.60
N ARG A 41 -4.92 6.26 0.26
CA ARG A 41 -6.04 6.78 -0.53
C ARG A 41 -7.14 5.73 -0.65
N PRO A 42 -8.42 6.12 -0.65
CA PRO A 42 -9.54 5.18 -0.82
C PRO A 42 -9.52 4.46 -2.18
N GLU A 43 -8.93 5.09 -3.19
CA GLU A 43 -8.78 4.55 -4.55
C GLU A 43 -7.53 3.69 -4.73
N TYR A 44 -6.60 3.72 -3.76
CA TYR A 44 -5.35 2.96 -3.84
C TYR A 44 -5.59 1.49 -3.49
N MET A 45 -5.30 0.59 -4.43
CA MET A 45 -5.54 -0.84 -4.32
C MET A 45 -4.28 -1.66 -4.03
N GLY A 46 -3.19 -1.00 -3.60
CA GLY A 46 -1.92 -1.63 -3.26
C GLY A 46 -1.77 -1.94 -1.77
N LYS A 47 -0.58 -2.40 -1.38
CA LYS A 47 -0.19 -2.62 0.02
C LYS A 47 0.52 -1.37 0.57
N PRO A 48 0.56 -1.18 1.90
CA PRO A 48 1.08 0.04 2.51
C PRO A 48 2.55 0.31 2.24
N TRP A 49 3.39 -0.72 2.15
CA TRP A 49 4.83 -0.54 1.96
C TRP A 49 5.25 -0.78 0.52
N TRP A 50 6.21 -0.01 0.04
CA TRP A 50 6.83 -0.17 -1.26
C TRP A 50 8.35 -0.15 -1.18
N CYS A 51 8.97 -1.14 -1.80
CA CYS A 51 10.41 -1.17 -2.02
C CYS A 51 10.72 -0.80 -3.47
N GLY A 52 11.46 0.30 -3.67
CA GLY A 52 11.89 0.75 -5.00
C GLY A 52 12.80 -0.25 -5.72
N ASP A 53 13.80 -0.80 -5.03
CA ASP A 53 14.76 -1.75 -5.61
C ASP A 53 14.11 -3.09 -5.98
N CYS A 54 13.31 -3.63 -5.06
CA CYS A 54 12.60 -4.89 -5.28
C CYS A 54 11.41 -4.74 -6.24
N ARG A 55 10.94 -3.51 -6.49
CA ARG A 55 9.69 -3.19 -7.20
C ARG A 55 8.52 -4.02 -6.68
N TRP A 56 8.38 -4.06 -5.36
CA TRP A 56 7.44 -4.93 -4.66
C TRP A 56 6.77 -4.22 -3.49
N GLN A 57 5.55 -4.62 -3.18
CA GLN A 57 4.76 -4.05 -2.08
C GLN A 57 4.57 -5.05 -0.95
N PHE A 58 4.55 -4.58 0.29
CA PHE A 58 4.45 -5.41 1.49
C PHE A 58 3.38 -4.88 2.45
N THR A 59 2.81 -5.79 3.25
CA THR A 59 1.96 -5.46 4.41
C THR A 59 2.78 -5.45 5.70
N ASN A 60 2.24 -4.87 6.77
CA ASN A 60 2.87 -4.95 8.11
C ASN A 60 3.19 -6.39 8.53
N ASP A 61 2.32 -7.34 8.19
CA ASP A 61 2.51 -8.77 8.49
C ASP A 61 3.68 -9.40 7.70
N GLU A 62 4.02 -8.86 6.52
CA GLU A 62 5.10 -9.40 5.66
C GLU A 62 6.48 -8.82 6.00
N ILE A 63 6.54 -7.72 6.74
CA ILE A 63 7.79 -7.07 7.18
C ILE A 63 8.19 -7.49 8.61
N SER A 64 7.32 -8.20 9.34
CA SER A 64 7.52 -8.60 10.74
C SER A 64 8.25 -9.94 10.91
#